data_AF-A0A3N9XCL2-F1
#
_entry.id   AF-A0A3N9XCL2-F1
#
_cell.length_a   1.000
_cell.length_b   1.000
_cell.length_c   1.000
_cell.angle_alpha   90.00
_cell.angle_beta   90.00
_cell.angle_gamma   90.00
#
_symmetry.space_group_name_H-M   'P 1'
#
loop_
_entity.id
_entity.type
_entity.pdbx_description
1 polymer ?
#
loop_
_entity_poly.entity_id
_entity_poly.type
_entity_poly.pdbx_seq_one_letter_code
_entity_poly.pdbx_strand_id
1 'polypeptide(L)'
;MVDMDIYEDSRTVSRSDLAAWLRQLANQLESDGRLFYGAAGAVTVADTVRCELEIERESETEVSVEIEFSWTEPTRVKVANEEEPAKDDEAAQPTEATPEAAS
;
A
#
# COMPACT_ATOMS: atom_id res chain seq x y z
N MET A 1 -9.08 -24.29 3.62
CA MET A 1 -8.75 -22.86 3.67
C MET A 1 -9.31 -22.26 2.40
N VAL A 2 -10.06 -21.17 2.50
CA VAL A 2 -10.55 -20.45 1.32
C VAL A 2 -9.37 -19.60 0.85
N ASP A 3 -8.89 -19.86 -0.36
CA ASP A 3 -7.96 -18.94 -1.03
C ASP A 3 -8.71 -17.63 -1.25
N MET A 4 -8.17 -16.53 -0.76
CA MET A 4 -8.87 -15.26 -0.75
C MET A 4 -8.14 -14.29 -1.67
N ASP A 5 -8.49 -14.37 -2.96
CA ASP A 5 -8.09 -13.38 -3.95
C ASP A 5 -8.57 -11.99 -3.52
N ILE A 6 -7.62 -11.10 -3.27
CA ILE A 6 -7.90 -9.72 -2.91
C ILE A 6 -8.15 -8.84 -4.14
N TYR A 7 -7.77 -9.31 -5.34
CA TYR A 7 -7.93 -8.61 -6.62
C TYR A 7 -7.63 -9.55 -7.81
N GLU A 8 -8.38 -9.41 -8.91
CA GLU A 8 -8.13 -10.10 -10.20
C GLU A 8 -8.35 -9.12 -11.37
N ASP A 9 -7.42 -9.09 -12.34
CA ASP A 9 -7.55 -8.40 -13.65
C ASP A 9 -7.13 -9.34 -14.78
N SER A 10 -8.07 -9.73 -15.64
CA SER A 10 -7.81 -10.61 -16.78
C SER A 10 -8.23 -9.95 -18.08
N ARG A 11 -7.29 -9.86 -19.03
CA ARG A 11 -7.48 -9.18 -20.32
C ARG A 11 -6.48 -9.66 -21.36
N THR A 12 -6.91 -9.67 -22.63
CA THR A 12 -6.00 -9.80 -23.77
C THR A 12 -5.44 -8.43 -24.13
N VAL A 13 -4.12 -8.30 -24.14
CA VAL A 13 -3.42 -7.05 -24.45
C VAL A 13 -2.42 -7.25 -25.57
N SER A 14 -2.01 -6.15 -26.23
CA SER A 14 -0.92 -6.22 -27.20
C SER A 14 0.43 -6.43 -26.51
N ARG A 15 1.45 -6.88 -27.25
CA ARG A 15 2.82 -7.00 -26.73
C ARG A 15 3.39 -5.67 -26.23
N SER A 16 3.02 -4.55 -26.86
CA SER A 16 3.42 -3.21 -26.42
C SER A 16 2.76 -2.81 -25.09
N ASP A 17 1.49 -3.15 -24.92
CA ASP A 17 0.76 -2.85 -23.68
C ASP A 17 1.28 -3.71 -22.52
N LEU A 18 1.56 -5.01 -22.77
CA LEU A 18 2.22 -5.87 -21.79
C LEU A 18 3.57 -5.28 -21.35
N ALA A 19 4.40 -4.82 -22.29
CA ALA A 19 5.67 -4.19 -21.97
C ALA A 19 5.51 -2.87 -21.21
N ALA A 20 4.47 -2.09 -21.50
CA ALA A 20 4.16 -0.87 -20.75
C ALA A 20 3.72 -1.21 -19.31
N TRP A 21 2.91 -2.24 -19.14
CA TRP A 21 2.44 -2.71 -17.85
C TRP A 21 3.59 -3.23 -16.97
N LEU A 22 4.49 -4.06 -17.51
CA LEU A 22 5.67 -4.53 -16.77
C LEU A 22 6.58 -3.37 -16.32
N ARG A 23 6.77 -2.36 -17.17
CA ARG A 23 7.53 -1.15 -16.78
C ARG A 23 6.82 -0.37 -15.67
N GLN A 24 5.49 -0.28 -15.73
CA GLN A 24 4.72 0.38 -14.68
C GLN A 24 4.90 -0.35 -13.34
N LEU A 25 4.82 -1.68 -13.32
CA LEU A 25 5.06 -2.46 -12.10
C LEU A 25 6.47 -2.23 -11.56
N ALA A 26 7.49 -2.27 -12.42
CA ALA A 26 8.87 -1.99 -12.03
C ALA A 26 9.02 -0.57 -11.41
N ASN A 27 8.48 0.46 -12.06
CA ASN A 27 8.53 1.82 -11.56
C ASN A 27 7.84 1.97 -10.19
N GLN A 28 6.72 1.28 -9.97
CA GLN A 28 6.00 1.30 -8.69
C GLN A 28 6.82 0.69 -7.56
N LEU A 29 7.47 -0.46 -7.83
CA LEU A 29 8.37 -1.11 -6.88
C LEU A 29 9.58 -0.23 -6.55
N GLU A 30 10.20 0.39 -7.56
CA GLU A 30 11.37 1.26 -7.35
C GLU A 30 11.04 2.55 -6.58
N SER A 31 9.84 3.12 -6.79
CA SER A 31 9.50 4.44 -6.26
C SER A 31 8.91 4.40 -4.85
N ASP A 32 7.99 3.45 -4.58
CA ASP A 32 7.18 3.42 -3.35
C ASP A 32 7.27 2.05 -2.64
N GLY A 33 7.90 1.03 -3.27
CA GLY A 33 7.89 -0.33 -2.72
C GLY A 33 6.48 -0.93 -2.64
N ARG A 34 5.54 -0.43 -3.45
CA ARG A 34 4.11 -0.81 -3.39
C ARG A 34 3.58 -1.12 -4.77
N LEU A 35 2.70 -2.11 -4.87
CA LEU A 35 1.97 -2.44 -6.09
C LEU A 35 0.53 -1.96 -5.97
N PHE A 36 0.09 -1.11 -6.88
CA PHE A 36 -1.27 -0.55 -6.91
C PHE A 36 -2.15 -1.36 -7.86
N TYR A 37 -3.30 -1.84 -7.37
CA TYR A 37 -4.29 -2.58 -8.13
C TYR A 37 -5.56 -1.73 -8.35
N GLY A 38 -5.36 -0.56 -8.96
CA GLY A 38 -6.41 0.41 -9.25
C GLY A 38 -6.95 1.11 -8.00
N ALA A 39 -8.23 1.50 -8.03
CA ALA A 39 -8.89 2.16 -6.90
C ALA A 39 -9.13 1.23 -5.70
N ALA A 40 -8.94 -0.08 -5.87
CA ALA A 40 -9.16 -1.08 -4.83
C ALA A 40 -8.05 -1.09 -3.76
N GLY A 41 -6.86 -0.56 -4.06
CA GLY A 41 -5.82 -0.37 -3.07
C GLY A 41 -4.42 -0.64 -3.60
N ALA A 42 -3.52 -0.92 -2.66
CA ALA A 42 -2.14 -1.29 -2.93
C ALA A 42 -1.59 -2.22 -1.85
N VAL A 43 -0.69 -3.13 -2.24
CA VAL A 43 0.08 -3.98 -1.33
C VAL A 43 1.50 -3.42 -1.19
N THR A 44 2.05 -3.48 0.03
CA THR A 44 3.47 -3.17 0.26
C THR A 44 4.30 -4.42 0.05
N VAL A 45 5.33 -4.30 -0.78
CA VAL A 45 6.27 -5.36 -1.10
C VAL A 45 7.47 -5.27 -0.15
N ALA A 46 7.92 -6.41 0.37
CA ALA A 46 9.07 -6.45 1.26
C ALA A 46 10.37 -6.08 0.51
N ASP A 47 11.37 -5.57 1.24
CA ASP A 47 12.71 -5.25 0.70
C ASP A 47 13.40 -6.46 0.05
N THR A 48 13.02 -7.67 0.45
CA THR A 48 13.49 -8.92 -0.14
C THR A 48 12.32 -9.89 -0.30
N VAL A 49 12.16 -10.41 -1.51
CA VAL A 49 11.08 -11.34 -1.88
C VAL A 49 11.66 -12.61 -2.50
N ARG A 50 10.94 -13.73 -2.44
CA ARG A 50 11.19 -14.85 -3.34
C ARG A 50 10.60 -14.47 -4.71
N CYS A 51 11.39 -14.65 -5.77
CA CYS A 51 10.98 -14.40 -7.14
C CYS A 51 11.14 -15.68 -7.96
N GLU A 52 10.14 -16.00 -8.76
CA GLU A 52 10.16 -17.12 -9.71
C GLU A 52 9.71 -16.64 -11.09
N LEU A 53 10.39 -17.10 -12.14
CA LEU A 53 10.02 -16.90 -13.54
C LEU A 53 9.85 -18.28 -14.16
N GLU A 54 8.64 -18.57 -14.61
CA GLU A 54 8.29 -19.84 -15.24
C GLU A 54 7.87 -19.59 -16.70
N ILE A 55 8.33 -20.45 -17.60
CA ILE A 55 8.01 -20.39 -19.03
C ILE A 55 7.66 -21.79 -19.47
N GLU A 56 6.40 -22.00 -19.83
CA GLU A 56 5.86 -23.32 -20.15
C GLU A 56 5.16 -23.32 -21.50
N ARG A 57 5.15 -24.50 -22.12
CA ARG A 57 4.41 -24.75 -23.36
C ARG A 57 3.23 -25.66 -23.01
N GLU A 58 2.07 -25.06 -22.81
CA GLU A 58 0.81 -25.76 -22.49
C GLU A 58 0.36 -26.68 -23.64
N SER A 59 0.62 -26.30 -24.89
CA SER A 59 0.27 -27.08 -26.08
C SER A 59 1.18 -26.73 -27.27
N GLU A 60 0.98 -27.36 -28.43
CA GLU A 60 1.73 -27.00 -29.64
C GLU A 60 1.58 -25.52 -30.06
N THR A 61 0.50 -24.86 -29.63
CA THR A 61 0.13 -23.50 -30.02
C THR A 61 0.07 -22.50 -28.86
N GLU A 62 0.32 -22.93 -27.63
CA GLU A 62 0.16 -22.10 -26.44
C GLU A 62 1.42 -22.09 -25.58
N VAL A 63 1.82 -20.89 -25.17
CA VAL A 63 2.98 -20.64 -24.31
C VAL A 63 2.50 -19.76 -23.16
N SER A 64 2.75 -20.19 -21.94
CA SER A 64 2.55 -19.39 -20.72
C SER A 64 3.88 -18.83 -20.24
N VAL A 65 3.84 -17.61 -19.71
CA VAL A 65 4.98 -16.97 -19.03
C VAL A 65 4.44 -16.37 -17.76
N GLU A 66 4.96 -16.83 -16.63
CA GLU A 66 4.49 -16.44 -15.31
C GLU A 66 5.63 -15.83 -14.50
N ILE A 67 5.30 -14.76 -13.77
CA ILE A 67 6.22 -14.07 -12.87
C ILE A 67 5.56 -14.03 -11.50
N GLU A 68 6.08 -14.78 -10.55
CA GLU A 68 5.56 -14.84 -9.19
C GLU A 68 6.53 -14.17 -8.21
N PHE A 69 5.97 -13.38 -7.29
CA PHE A 69 6.67 -12.84 -6.13
C PHE A 69 5.92 -13.18 -4.85
N SER A 70 6.62 -13.72 -3.85
CA SER A 70 6.02 -14.06 -2.57
C SER A 70 6.89 -13.60 -1.40
N TRP A 71 6.21 -13.15 -0.34
CA TRP A 71 6.79 -12.73 0.93
C TRP A 71 5.80 -12.95 2.06
N THR A 72 6.29 -12.92 3.29
CA THR A 72 5.46 -12.97 4.49
C THR A 72 5.23 -11.57 5.03
N GLU A 73 3.97 -11.22 5.28
CA GLU A 73 3.68 -9.98 6.01
C GLU A 73 4.01 -10.16 7.49
N PRO A 74 4.72 -9.21 8.13
CA PRO A 74 4.94 -9.26 9.56
C PRO A 74 3.58 -9.23 10.27
N THR A 75 3.38 -10.16 11.21
CA THR A 75 2.20 -10.13 12.08
C THR A 75 2.15 -8.78 12.77
N ARG A 76 1.10 -7.98 12.51
CA ARG A 76 0.91 -6.71 13.20
C ARG A 76 0.81 -6.97 14.70
N VAL A 77 1.88 -6.74 15.43
CA VAL A 77 1.84 -6.68 16.89
C VAL A 77 1.09 -5.39 17.21
N LYS A 78 -0.14 -5.50 17.72
CA LYS A 78 -0.85 -4.36 18.29
C LYS A 78 -0.02 -3.89 19.49
N VAL A 79 0.72 -2.80 19.33
CA VAL A 79 1.38 -2.14 20.44
C VAL A 79 0.29 -1.46 21.25
N ALA A 80 -0.12 -2.08 22.35
CA ALA A 80 -0.98 -1.46 23.34
C ALA A 80 -0.12 -0.46 24.12
N ASN A 81 0.05 0.76 23.59
CA ASN A 81 0.45 1.91 24.40
C ASN A 81 0.02 3.21 23.71
N GLU A 82 -1.28 3.49 23.76
CA GLU A 82 -1.76 4.88 23.76
C GLU A 82 -1.81 5.29 25.23
N GLU A 83 -0.69 5.79 25.77
CA GLU A 83 -0.75 6.63 26.96
C GLU A 83 -1.56 7.88 26.57
N GLU A 84 -2.78 7.95 27.13
CA GLU A 84 -3.64 9.13 27.05
C GLU A 84 -2.83 10.37 27.48
N PRO A 85 -2.87 11.48 26.73
CA PRO A 85 -2.26 12.71 27.21
C PRO A 85 -3.03 13.16 28.46
N ALA A 86 -2.28 13.32 29.56
CA ALA A 86 -2.79 13.89 30.80
C ALA A 86 -3.53 15.21 30.51
N LYS A 87 -4.80 15.27 30.92
CA LYS A 87 -5.57 16.51 30.94
C LYS A 87 -4.94 17.44 31.98
N ASP A 88 -4.18 18.41 31.51
CA ASP A 88 -3.75 19.56 32.29
C ASP A 88 -4.93 20.53 32.39
N ASP A 89 -5.59 20.54 33.55
CA ASP A 89 -6.67 21.46 33.90
C ASP A 89 -6.20 22.26 35.10
N GLU A 90 -5.64 23.47 34.87
CA GLU A 90 -5.81 24.59 35.81
C GLU A 90 -5.58 25.97 35.15
N ALA A 91 -6.70 26.61 34.83
CA ALA A 91 -7.02 28.04 34.91
C ALA A 91 -5.94 29.13 34.69
N ALA A 92 -6.00 29.79 33.52
CA ALA A 92 -5.58 31.18 33.37
C ALA A 92 -6.79 32.07 33.03
N GLN A 93 -7.29 32.82 34.01
CA GLN A 93 -8.18 33.97 33.77
C GLN A 93 -7.38 35.26 34.00
N PRO A 94 -7.32 36.17 33.01
CA PRO A 94 -7.07 37.57 33.27
C PRO A 94 -8.35 38.40 33.03
N THR A 95 -8.91 38.94 34.11
CA THR A 95 -9.89 40.04 34.12
C THR A 95 -9.29 41.08 35.09
N GLU A 96 -8.93 42.31 34.73
CA GLU A 96 -9.78 43.41 34.28
C GLU A 96 -8.89 44.51 33.67
N ALA A 97 -9.34 45.16 32.59
CA ALA A 97 -8.91 46.50 32.21
C ALA A 97 -10.16 47.34 31.96
N THR A 98 -10.45 48.24 32.90
CA THR A 98 -11.50 49.27 32.85
C THR A 98 -11.28 50.23 31.68
N PRO A 99 -12.29 50.54 30.85
CA PRO A 99 -12.29 51.75 30.04
C PRO A 99 -13.15 52.82 30.74
N GLU A 100 -12.50 53.87 31.24
CA GLU A 100 -13.20 55.12 31.60
C GLU A 100 -12.76 56.20 30.60
N ALA A 101 -13.65 56.50 29.64
CA ALA A 101 -13.56 57.68 28.79
C ALA A 101 -14.83 58.51 29.05
N ALA A 102 -14.66 59.63 29.75
CA ALA A 102 -15.67 60.66 29.91
C ALA A 102 -15.38 61.82 28.95
N SER A 103 -16.42 62.18 28.19
CA SER A 103 -16.78 63.50 27.60
C SER A 103 -15.69 64.40 27.00
#